data_AF-A0A5B7C7V3-F1
#
_entry.id   AF-A0A5B7C7V3-F1
#
_cell.length_a   1.000
_cell.length_b   1.000
_cell.length_c   1.000
_cell.angle_alpha   90.00
_cell.angle_beta   90.00
_cell.angle_gamma   90.00
#
_symmetry.space_group_name_H-M   'P 1'
#
loop_
_entity.id
_entity.type
_entity.pdbx_description
1 polymer ?
#
loop_
_entity_poly.entity_id
_entity_poly.type
_entity_poly.pdbx_seq_one_letter_code
_entity_poly.pdbx_strand_id
1 'polypeptide(L)'
;SYLLHSNRPLSNLNSHYHLSPRFASASASASISHLHQPPSEAFHHGQSQQPLNKSTTTIHLQKQQESTTQREKTLISLIKSCSQNTHLLQIHAHLVRTSLLQDPTLSLTFLSRVALLPSRNLSYSRQFFSQISKPSVYHYNTMIRAYSMSNSPEEGFKLYRE
;
A
#
# COMPACT_ATOMS: atom_id res chain seq x y z
N SER A 1 -64.29 4.11 3.54
CA SER A 1 -64.66 3.13 2.51
C SER A 1 -63.40 2.63 1.82
N TYR A 2 -63.09 1.34 2.03
CA TYR A 2 -62.24 0.38 1.30
C TYR A 2 -60.77 0.79 0.92
N LEU A 3 -59.69 0.15 1.42
CA LEU A 3 -59.21 -1.26 1.23
C LEU A 3 -58.77 -1.52 -0.24
N LEU A 4 -57.64 -2.11 -0.64
CA LEU A 4 -56.58 -2.95 -0.04
C LEU A 4 -55.38 -3.02 -1.05
N HIS A 5 -54.17 -3.19 -0.53
CA HIS A 5 -53.19 -4.24 -0.88
C HIS A 5 -52.65 -4.36 -2.32
N SER A 6 -51.32 -4.34 -2.46
CA SER A 6 -50.48 -5.56 -2.35
C SER A 6 -49.29 -5.59 -3.31
N ASN A 7 -48.18 -6.07 -2.76
CA ASN A 7 -47.22 -7.01 -3.35
C ASN A 7 -46.26 -6.54 -4.47
N ARG A 8 -44.97 -6.46 -4.09
CA ARG A 8 -43.84 -6.85 -4.95
C ARG A 8 -44.00 -8.31 -5.40
N PRO A 9 -43.28 -8.72 -6.45
CA PRO A 9 -42.10 -9.56 -6.17
C PRO A 9 -40.85 -9.23 -7.00
N LEU A 10 -39.71 -9.55 -6.38
CA LEU A 10 -38.40 -9.74 -7.01
C LEU A 10 -38.42 -11.00 -7.88
N SER A 11 -37.82 -10.96 -9.07
CA SER A 11 -37.13 -12.12 -9.65
C SER A 11 -36.30 -11.76 -10.89
N ASN A 12 -35.08 -12.33 -10.93
CA ASN A 12 -34.32 -12.81 -12.09
C ASN A 12 -33.90 -11.83 -13.20
N LEU A 13 -32.73 -11.91 -13.84
CA LEU A 13 -31.72 -12.96 -13.93
C LEU A 13 -30.40 -12.30 -14.41
N ASN A 14 -29.28 -12.81 -13.87
CA ASN A 14 -27.92 -12.40 -14.21
C ASN A 14 -27.59 -12.54 -15.70
N SER A 15 -26.85 -11.54 -16.19
CA SER A 15 -26.22 -11.49 -17.52
C SER A 15 -25.09 -12.53 -17.64
N HIS A 16 -25.16 -13.36 -18.68
CA HIS A 16 -24.11 -14.27 -19.13
C HIS A 16 -22.92 -13.49 -19.69
N TYR A 17 -21.76 -13.55 -19.01
CA TYR A 17 -20.45 -13.26 -19.62
C TYR A 17 -19.47 -14.32 -19.13
N HIS A 18 -19.16 -15.31 -19.98
CA HIS A 18 -18.00 -16.18 -19.80
C HIS A 18 -17.13 -16.06 -21.05
N LEU A 19 -16.09 -15.23 -20.94
CA LEU A 19 -14.92 -15.27 -21.82
C LEU A 19 -14.02 -16.43 -21.36
N SER A 20 -13.53 -17.22 -22.32
CA SER A 20 -12.38 -18.10 -22.16
C SER A 20 -11.10 -17.28 -21.92
N PRO A 21 -10.08 -17.88 -21.28
CA PRO A 21 -8.85 -18.12 -22.04
C PRO A 21 -8.21 -19.50 -21.81
N ARG A 22 -7.75 -20.08 -22.92
CA ARG A 22 -6.78 -21.18 -23.01
C ARG A 22 -5.40 -20.71 -22.51
N PHE A 23 -4.76 -21.47 -21.64
CA PHE A 23 -3.30 -21.56 -21.59
C PHE A 23 -2.90 -23.02 -21.38
N ALA A 24 -2.18 -23.56 -22.36
CA ALA A 24 -1.58 -24.88 -22.33
C ALA A 24 -0.27 -24.82 -21.54
N SER A 25 -0.10 -25.70 -20.56
CA SER A 25 1.20 -26.00 -19.95
C SER A 25 1.65 -27.38 -20.43
N ALA A 26 2.62 -27.41 -21.34
CA ALA A 26 3.31 -28.62 -21.73
C ALA A 26 4.39 -28.92 -20.67
N SER A 27 4.27 -30.08 -20.02
CA SER A 27 5.31 -30.65 -19.17
C SER A 27 6.11 -31.64 -20.01
N ALA A 28 7.39 -31.35 -20.25
CA ALA A 28 8.35 -32.30 -20.82
C ALA A 28 9.56 -32.34 -19.89
N SER A 29 9.63 -33.40 -19.07
CA SER A 29 10.82 -33.74 -18.29
C SER A 29 11.54 -34.85 -19.04
N ALA A 30 12.67 -34.51 -19.67
CA ALA A 30 13.57 -35.49 -20.27
C ALA A 30 14.66 -35.86 -19.26
N SER A 31 14.71 -37.14 -18.90
CA SER A 31 15.80 -37.77 -18.16
C SER A 31 17.00 -37.98 -19.08
N ILE A 32 18.21 -37.58 -18.68
CA ILE A 32 19.45 -38.14 -19.21
C ILE A 32 20.41 -38.41 -18.05
N SER A 33 20.81 -39.68 -17.98
CA SER A 33 21.73 -40.30 -17.04
C SER A 33 23.18 -40.13 -17.48
N HIS A 34 24.09 -40.34 -16.52
CA HIS A 34 25.36 -41.07 -16.65
C HIS A 34 26.69 -40.28 -16.59
N LEU A 35 27.51 -40.71 -15.61
CA LEU A 35 28.93 -40.47 -15.26
C LEU A 35 29.86 -39.92 -16.35
N HIS A 36 30.82 -39.06 -15.96
CA HIS A 36 32.25 -39.42 -15.85
C HIS A 36 33.10 -38.26 -15.27
N GLN A 37 34.12 -38.60 -14.47
CA GLN A 37 35.17 -37.75 -13.88
C GLN A 37 36.38 -38.69 -13.59
N PRO A 38 37.66 -38.27 -13.44
CA PRO A 38 38.48 -37.08 -13.82
C PRO A 38 39.71 -37.53 -14.70
N PRO A 39 40.95 -36.93 -14.76
CA PRO A 39 41.88 -36.54 -13.66
C PRO A 39 42.77 -35.26 -13.84
N SER A 40 43.26 -34.76 -12.69
CA SER A 40 44.59 -34.23 -12.29
C SER A 40 45.44 -33.19 -13.06
N GLU A 41 46.21 -32.45 -12.23
CA GLU A 41 47.41 -31.60 -12.45
C GLU A 41 47.13 -30.11 -12.77
N ALA A 42 47.74 -29.10 -12.14
CA ALA A 42 49.01 -29.00 -11.41
C ALA A 42 49.01 -27.87 -10.35
N PHE A 43 49.88 -28.01 -9.35
CA PHE A 43 50.33 -26.96 -8.44
C PHE A 43 51.35 -26.03 -9.12
N HIS A 44 51.35 -24.72 -8.80
CA HIS A 44 52.58 -23.95 -8.47
C HIS A 44 52.27 -22.58 -7.82
N HIS A 45 53.16 -22.20 -6.90
CA HIS A 45 53.18 -21.05 -5.97
C HIS A 45 53.33 -19.65 -6.63
N GLY A 46 52.85 -18.60 -5.94
CA GLY A 46 53.31 -17.21 -6.14
C GLY A 46 52.50 -16.16 -5.36
N GLN A 47 53.12 -15.51 -4.37
CA GLN A 47 52.53 -14.47 -3.50
C GLN A 47 52.43 -13.08 -4.15
N SER A 48 51.57 -12.25 -3.54
CA SER A 48 51.60 -10.78 -3.44
C SER A 48 50.89 -9.95 -4.53
N GLN A 49 49.67 -9.48 -4.22
CA GLN A 49 49.32 -8.07 -4.00
C GLN A 49 47.78 -7.89 -3.91
N GLN A 50 47.30 -7.40 -2.76
CA GLN A 50 46.11 -6.53 -2.64
C GLN A 50 46.64 -5.16 -2.18
N PRO A 51 45.97 -4.02 -2.44
CA PRO A 51 44.51 -3.90 -2.49
C PRO A 51 43.93 -2.97 -3.58
N LEU A 52 42.71 -3.26 -4.03
CA LEU A 52 41.80 -2.20 -4.50
C LEU A 52 40.47 -2.34 -3.74
N ASN A 53 40.40 -1.59 -2.66
CA ASN A 53 39.29 -1.42 -1.73
C ASN A 53 38.02 -0.87 -2.41
N LYS A 54 37.10 -1.75 -2.80
CA LYS A 54 35.72 -1.37 -3.16
C LYS A 54 34.74 -1.43 -1.97
N SER A 55 35.24 -1.43 -0.72
CA SER A 55 34.43 -1.82 0.45
C SER A 55 33.96 -0.68 1.36
N THR A 56 34.28 0.58 1.09
CA THR A 56 33.99 1.66 2.06
C THR A 56 32.70 2.45 1.77
N THR A 57 32.12 2.37 0.56
CA THR A 57 30.91 3.16 0.23
C THR A 57 29.59 2.38 0.38
N THR A 58 29.63 1.03 0.37
CA THR A 58 28.41 0.20 0.35
C THR A 58 27.82 -0.08 1.73
N ILE A 59 28.65 -0.22 2.77
CA ILE A 59 28.20 -0.60 4.12
C ILE A 59 27.40 0.52 4.81
N HIS A 60 27.62 1.78 4.44
CA HIS A 60 26.95 2.91 5.07
C HIS A 60 25.53 3.17 4.55
N LEU A 61 25.22 2.81 3.30
CA LEU A 61 23.90 2.98 2.69
C LEU A 61 22.88 1.92 3.16
N GLN A 62 23.31 0.67 3.32
CA GLN A 62 22.42 -0.41 3.76
C GLN A 62 21.93 -0.21 5.20
N LYS A 63 22.82 0.22 6.12
CA LYS A 63 22.44 0.45 7.53
C LYS A 63 21.46 1.63 7.70
N GLN A 64 21.49 2.62 6.80
CA GLN A 64 20.56 3.75 6.81
C GLN A 64 19.18 3.41 6.20
N GLN A 65 19.13 2.54 5.19
CA GLN A 65 17.88 2.07 4.59
C GLN A 65 17.06 1.19 5.54
N GLU A 66 17.71 0.32 6.33
CA GLU A 66 17.05 -0.52 7.33
C GLU A 66 16.42 0.30 8.47
N SER A 67 17.15 1.30 8.99
CA SER A 67 16.67 2.18 10.06
C SER A 67 15.46 3.02 9.63
N THR A 68 15.44 3.51 8.39
CA THR A 68 14.35 4.35 7.88
C THR A 68 13.09 3.53 7.66
N THR A 69 13.22 2.33 7.08
CA THR A 69 12.11 1.40 6.89
C THR A 69 11.49 0.98 8.23
N GLN A 70 12.32 0.76 9.27
CA GLN A 70 11.81 0.41 10.59
C GLN A 70 11.02 1.56 11.24
N ARG A 71 11.49 2.81 11.11
CA ARG A 71 10.78 3.98 11.62
C ARG A 71 9.42 4.18 10.94
N GLU A 72 9.36 4.00 9.62
CA GLU A 72 8.11 4.06 8.85
C GLU A 72 7.12 2.99 9.33
N LYS A 73 7.57 1.74 9.47
CA LYS A 73 6.74 0.64 9.98
C LYS A 73 6.17 0.94 11.38
N THR A 74 6.99 1.45 12.28
CA THR A 74 6.55 1.84 13.63
C THR A 74 5.51 2.96 13.56
N LEU A 75 5.71 3.96 12.71
CA LEU A 75 4.78 5.08 12.54
C LEU A 75 3.44 4.60 11.96
N ILE A 76 3.46 3.73 10.95
CA ILE A 76 2.26 3.10 10.37
C ILE A 76 1.49 2.35 11.47
N SER A 77 2.20 1.57 12.29
CA SER A 77 1.59 0.84 13.41
C SER A 77 0.92 1.78 14.41
N LEU A 78 1.61 2.87 14.78
CA LEU A 78 1.10 3.90 15.69
C LEU A 78 -0.16 4.59 15.13
N ILE A 79 -0.15 4.95 13.84
CA ILE A 79 -1.31 5.53 13.17
C ILE A 79 -2.50 4.58 13.24
N LYS A 80 -2.29 3.29 12.93
CA LYS A 80 -3.37 2.30 12.87
C LYS A 80 -4.00 2.01 14.24
N SER A 81 -3.22 2.05 15.33
CA SER A 81 -3.73 1.79 16.69
C SER A 81 -4.40 3.01 17.32
N CYS A 82 -4.05 4.21 16.88
CA CYS A 82 -4.51 5.46 17.49
C CYS A 82 -6.01 5.75 17.23
N SER A 83 -6.83 5.93 18.27
CA SER A 83 -8.26 6.30 18.13
C SER A 83 -8.61 7.67 18.68
N GLN A 84 -7.73 8.26 19.50
CA GLN A 84 -7.98 9.53 20.18
C GLN A 84 -7.57 10.71 19.28
N ASN A 85 -8.46 11.70 19.16
CA ASN A 85 -8.21 12.89 18.33
C ASN A 85 -6.94 13.65 18.75
N THR A 86 -6.63 13.73 20.05
CA THR A 86 -5.41 14.38 20.56
C THR A 86 -4.14 13.73 20.02
N HIS A 87 -4.07 12.39 20.03
CA HIS A 87 -2.95 11.65 19.48
C HIS A 87 -2.87 11.76 17.95
N LEU A 88 -4.01 11.77 17.24
CA LEU A 88 -4.04 11.97 15.79
C LEU A 88 -3.50 13.35 15.40
N LEU A 89 -3.80 14.40 16.17
CA LEU A 89 -3.25 15.73 15.96
C LEU A 89 -1.74 15.79 16.20
N GLN A 90 -1.23 15.11 17.23
CA GLN A 90 0.21 15.00 17.48
C GLN A 90 0.93 14.29 16.33
N ILE A 91 0.35 13.20 15.83
CA ILE A 91 0.88 12.47 14.67
C ILE A 91 0.86 13.36 13.43
N HIS A 92 -0.22 14.10 13.17
CA HIS A 92 -0.28 15.03 12.04
C HIS A 92 0.81 16.11 12.15
N ALA A 93 0.98 16.73 13.32
CA ALA A 93 2.05 17.70 13.55
C ALA A 93 3.44 17.09 13.30
N HIS A 94 3.65 15.83 13.69
CA HIS A 94 4.88 15.09 13.39
C HIS A 94 5.07 14.89 11.88
N LEU A 95 4.05 14.43 11.15
CA LEU A 95 4.09 14.25 9.69
C LEU A 95 4.44 15.54 8.95
N VAL A 96 3.86 16.67 9.37
CA VAL A 96 4.16 17.99 8.79
C VAL A 96 5.61 18.39 9.09
N ARG A 97 6.02 18.36 10.36
CA ARG A 97 7.36 18.79 10.78
C ARG A 97 8.49 17.96 10.17
N THR A 98 8.23 16.70 9.85
CA THR A 98 9.21 15.77 9.27
C THR A 98 9.10 15.65 7.75
N SER A 99 8.23 16.41 7.10
CA SER A 99 7.93 16.31 5.65
C SER A 99 7.44 14.92 5.20
N LEU A 100 6.99 14.08 6.14
CA LEU A 100 6.45 12.74 5.86
C LEU A 100 5.00 12.78 5.39
N LEU A 101 4.32 13.93 5.45
CA LEU A 101 2.96 14.08 4.93
C LEU A 101 2.87 13.80 3.42
N GLN A 102 3.96 14.02 2.67
CA GLN A 102 3.99 13.77 1.23
C GLN A 102 4.34 12.32 0.86
N ASP A 103 4.72 11.49 1.83
CA ASP A 103 4.91 10.07 1.60
C ASP A 103 3.55 9.40 1.36
N PRO A 104 3.33 8.77 0.18
CA PRO A 104 2.01 8.23 -0.19
C PRO A 104 1.49 7.15 0.77
N THR A 105 2.39 6.37 1.38
CA THR A 105 2.01 5.29 2.29
C THR A 105 1.54 5.85 3.62
N LEU A 106 2.31 6.78 4.19
CA LEU A 106 2.00 7.42 5.46
C LEU A 106 0.78 8.34 5.33
N SER A 107 0.70 9.14 4.28
CA SER A 107 -0.43 10.03 4.02
C SER A 107 -1.73 9.25 3.86
N LEU A 108 -1.71 8.16 3.08
CA LEU A 108 -2.89 7.32 2.89
C LEU A 108 -3.28 6.60 4.19
N THR A 109 -2.31 6.08 4.93
CA THR A 109 -2.56 5.39 6.20
C THR A 109 -3.19 6.35 7.22
N PHE A 110 -2.63 7.55 7.34
CA PHE A 110 -3.15 8.59 8.23
C PHE A 110 -4.54 9.06 7.80
N LEU A 111 -4.72 9.37 6.51
CA LEU A 111 -6.01 9.80 5.96
C LEU A 111 -7.09 8.74 6.21
N SER A 112 -6.78 7.47 5.94
CA SER A 112 -7.70 6.35 6.19
C SER A 112 -8.10 6.28 7.65
N ARG A 113 -7.16 6.55 8.56
CA ARG A 113 -7.45 6.55 10.00
C ARG A 113 -8.41 7.68 10.37
N VAL A 114 -8.10 8.92 9.99
CA VAL A 114 -8.92 10.08 10.40
C VAL A 114 -10.28 10.11 9.70
N ALA A 115 -10.37 9.59 8.47
CA ALA A 115 -11.58 9.61 7.66
C ALA A 115 -12.53 8.43 7.92
N LEU A 116 -12.06 7.29 8.43
CA LEU A 116 -12.91 6.09 8.57
C LEU A 116 -13.20 5.68 10.01
N LEU A 117 -12.66 6.39 11.00
CA LEU A 117 -13.01 6.17 12.41
C LEU A 117 -14.50 6.47 12.68
N PRO A 118 -15.13 5.80 13.69
CA PRO A 118 -16.49 6.13 14.10
C PRO A 118 -16.65 7.59 14.53
N SER A 119 -15.63 8.14 15.20
CA SER A 119 -15.52 9.52 15.65
C SER A 119 -14.93 10.47 14.58
N ARG A 120 -15.03 10.11 13.29
CA ARG A 120 -14.41 10.89 12.20
C ARG A 120 -14.90 12.34 12.17
N ASN A 121 -13.99 13.24 11.84
CA ASN A 121 -14.29 14.62 11.47
C ASN A 121 -13.95 14.79 9.99
N LEU A 122 -14.97 14.75 9.12
CA LEU A 122 -14.77 14.85 7.67
C LEU A 122 -14.19 16.20 7.23
N SER A 123 -14.51 17.30 7.94
CA SER A 123 -13.92 18.60 7.67
C SER A 123 -12.40 18.56 7.88
N TYR A 124 -11.96 17.93 8.97
CA TYR A 124 -10.54 17.75 9.26
C TYR A 124 -9.87 16.80 8.25
N SER A 125 -10.50 15.67 7.92
CA SER A 125 -9.97 14.75 6.90
C SER A 125 -9.81 15.42 5.54
N ARG A 126 -10.76 16.30 5.17
CA ARG A 126 -10.68 17.08 3.94
C ARG A 126 -9.54 18.11 3.96
N GLN A 127 -9.35 18.80 5.09
CA GLN A 127 -8.22 19.70 5.29
C GLN A 127 -6.86 18.98 5.25
N PHE A 128 -6.79 17.76 5.79
CA PHE A 128 -5.58 16.94 5.67
C PHE A 128 -5.35 16.54 4.21
N PHE A 129 -6.40 16.06 3.51
CA PHE A 129 -6.33 15.69 2.11
C PHE A 129 -5.80 16.83 1.23
N SER A 130 -6.25 18.06 1.42
CA SER A 130 -5.80 19.22 0.64
C SER A 130 -4.33 19.60 0.85
N GLN A 131 -3.67 19.08 1.88
CA GLN A 131 -2.23 19.30 2.11
C GLN A 131 -1.35 18.29 1.36
N ILE A 132 -1.94 17.24 0.80
CA ILE A 132 -1.23 16.25 0.00
C ILE A 132 -1.06 16.82 -1.41
N SER A 133 0.19 16.98 -1.86
CA SER A 133 0.49 17.68 -3.12
C SER A 133 0.02 16.92 -4.35
N LYS A 134 0.05 15.58 -4.28
CA LYS A 134 -0.29 14.67 -5.39
C LYS A 134 -1.10 13.48 -4.85
N PRO A 135 -2.38 13.68 -4.50
CA PRO A 135 -3.21 12.60 -4.00
C PRO A 135 -3.39 11.52 -5.07
N SER A 136 -3.12 10.26 -4.71
CA SER A 136 -3.37 9.11 -5.57
C SER A 136 -4.85 8.72 -5.57
N VAL A 137 -5.25 7.87 -6.51
CA VAL A 137 -6.62 7.30 -6.58
C VAL A 137 -7.06 6.68 -5.25
N TYR A 138 -6.14 6.09 -4.49
CA TYR A 138 -6.45 5.54 -3.17
C TYR A 138 -6.87 6.61 -2.15
N HIS A 139 -6.28 7.81 -2.21
CA HIS A 139 -6.69 8.92 -1.33
C HIS A 139 -8.11 9.38 -1.65
N TYR A 140 -8.42 9.53 -2.94
CA TYR A 140 -9.77 9.85 -3.40
C TYR A 140 -10.77 8.77 -2.99
N ASN A 141 -10.46 7.49 -3.22
CA ASN A 141 -11.33 6.38 -2.84
C ASN A 141 -11.61 6.35 -1.34
N THR A 142 -10.60 6.64 -0.51
CA THR A 142 -10.77 6.76 0.94
C THR A 142 -11.72 7.89 1.30
N MET A 143 -11.57 9.08 0.70
CA MET A 143 -12.47 10.20 0.96
C MET A 143 -13.89 9.96 0.45
N ILE A 144 -14.04 9.40 -0.76
CA ILE A 144 -15.36 9.04 -1.32
C ILE A 144 -16.08 8.06 -0.41
N ARG A 145 -15.39 7.03 0.08
CA ARG A 145 -15.95 6.08 1.06
C ARG A 145 -16.34 6.78 2.37
N ALA A 146 -15.53 7.71 2.86
CA ALA A 146 -15.81 8.43 4.08
C ALA A 146 -17.06 9.34 3.95
N TYR A 147 -17.23 9.99 2.79
CA TYR A 147 -18.43 10.77 2.46
C TYR A 147 -19.65 9.90 2.22
N SER A 148 -19.53 8.74 1.57
CA SER A 148 -20.67 7.83 1.32
C SER A 148 -21.28 7.28 2.61
N MET A 149 -20.51 7.24 3.70
CA MET A 149 -20.98 6.83 5.03
C MET A 149 -21.53 8.02 5.86
N SER A 150 -21.58 9.23 5.29
CA SER A 150 -21.97 10.47 5.96
C SER A 150 -23.31 10.99 5.48
N ASN A 151 -23.76 12.11 6.05
CA ASN A 151 -24.96 12.81 5.61
C ASN A 151 -24.77 13.65 4.34
N SER A 152 -23.57 13.64 3.74
CA SER A 152 -23.22 14.42 2.54
C SER A 152 -22.41 13.60 1.52
N PRO A 153 -22.97 12.51 0.97
CA PRO A 153 -22.30 11.64 0.01
C PRO A 153 -21.89 12.35 -1.31
N GLU A 154 -22.63 13.39 -1.71
CA GLU A 154 -22.38 14.20 -2.91
C GLU A 154 -21.02 14.91 -2.88
N GLU A 155 -20.52 15.24 -1.70
CA GLU A 155 -19.21 15.88 -1.53
C GLU A 155 -18.05 14.99 -1.97
N GLY A 156 -18.23 13.66 -1.91
CA GLY A 156 -17.25 12.72 -2.44
C GLY A 156 -17.08 12.84 -3.96
N PHE A 157 -18.16 13.05 -4.70
CA PHE A 157 -18.12 13.24 -6.16
C PHE A 157 -17.67 14.63 -6.57
N LYS A 158 -17.93 15.65 -5.72
CA LYS A 158 -17.37 16.99 -5.94
C LYS A 158 -15.85 16.96 -5.78
N LEU A 159 -15.36 16.34 -4.70
CA LEU A 159 -13.93 16.18 -4.44
C LEU A 159 -13.17 15.54 -5.61
N TYR A 160 -13.72 14.47 -6.20
CA TYR A 160 -13.04 13.75 -7.29
C TYR A 160 -12.91 14.57 -8.59
N ARG A 161 -13.71 15.64 -8.74
CA ARG A 161 -13.73 16.48 -9.94
C ARG A 161 -12.90 17.76 -9.82
N GLU A 162 -12.30 18.01 -8.66
CA GLU A 162 -11.36 19.10 -8.42
C GLU A 162 -9.99 18.82 -9.04
#